data_AF-F0BGP5-F1
#
_entry.id   AF-F0BGP5-F1
#
_cell.length_a   1.000
_cell.length_b   1.000
_cell.length_c   1.000
_cell.angle_alpha   90.00
_cell.angle_beta   90.00
_cell.angle_gamma   90.00
#
_symmetry.space_group_name_H-M   'P 1'
#
loop_
_entity.id
_entity.type
_entity.pdbx_description
1 polymer ?
#
loop_
_entity_poly.entity_id
_entity_poly.type
_entity_poly.pdbx_seq_one_letter_code
_entity_poly.pdbx_strand_id
1 'polypeptide(L)' 'MLFDDEVTVRFPPHAGADFAKQLVVGKPLVVEGDTRATPHGVLIHAHALGSKAATLKQIAHPPHGPGAHKPKPKH' A
#
# COMPACT_ATOMS: atom_id res chain seq x y z
N MET A 1 -10.39 -2.53 1.62
CA MET A 1 -11.35 -1.83 0.74
C MET A 1 -11.28 -2.48 -0.63
N LEU A 2 -12.39 -2.56 -1.36
CA LEU A 2 -12.47 -3.15 -2.70
C LEU A 2 -12.50 -2.04 -3.75
N PHE A 3 -11.66 -2.15 -4.77
CA PHE A 3 -11.67 -1.30 -5.96
C PHE A 3 -12.44 -1.97 -7.10
N ASP A 4 -12.83 -1.18 -8.10
CA ASP A 4 -13.63 -1.60 -9.25
C ASP A 4 -13.00 -2.80 -10.01
N ASP A 5 -11.68 -2.90 -10.00
CA ASP A 5 -10.90 -3.95 -10.67
C ASP A 5 -10.77 -5.28 -9.87
N GLU A 6 -11.68 -5.58 -8.95
CA GLU A 6 -11.59 -6.72 -8.01
C GLU A 6 -10.30 -6.70 -7.15
N VAL A 7 -9.65 -5.54 -7.05
CA VAL A 7 -8.44 -5.35 -6.25
C VAL A 7 -8.84 -4.98 -4.83
N THR A 8 -8.40 -5.77 -3.87
CA THR A 8 -8.51 -5.43 -2.45
C THR A 8 -7.21 -4.83 -1.96
N VAL A 9 -7.26 -3.62 -1.40
CA VAL A 9 -6.08 -3.00 -0.77
C VAL A 9 -6.21 -3.05 0.74
N ARG A 10 -5.15 -3.49 1.41
CA ARG A 10 -5.03 -3.54 2.86
C ARG A 10 -3.83 -2.71 3.33
N PHE A 11 -4.06 -1.92 4.37
CA PHE A 11 -3.06 -1.09 5.04
C PHE A 11 -3.28 -1.18 6.56
N PRO A 12 -2.24 -0.89 7.38
CA PRO A 12 -2.37 -0.95 8.83
C PRO A 12 -3.34 0.12 9.38
N PRO A 13 -4.00 -0.16 10.52
CA PRO A 13 -5.11 0.65 11.03
C PRO A 13 -4.72 2.10 11.35
N HIS A 14 -3.51 2.34 11.85
CA HIS A 14 -3.03 3.68 12.19
C HIS A 14 -2.89 4.59 10.97
N ALA A 15 -2.72 4.02 9.78
CA ALA A 15 -2.59 4.79 8.55
C ALA A 15 -3.93 4.96 7.81
N GLY A 16 -4.99 4.29 8.26
CA GLY A 16 -6.29 4.31 7.59
C GLY A 16 -6.94 5.69 7.54
N ALA A 17 -6.75 6.54 8.56
CA ALA A 17 -7.31 7.89 8.58
C ALA A 17 -6.70 8.81 7.49
N ASP A 18 -5.41 8.67 7.23
CA ASP A 18 -4.72 9.46 6.19
C ASP A 18 -5.03 8.94 4.78
N PHE A 19 -5.24 7.63 4.61
CA PHE A 19 -5.63 7.08 3.31
C PHE A 19 -7.09 7.32 2.99
N ALA A 20 -7.99 7.21 3.96
CA ALA A 20 -9.41 7.49 3.74
C ALA A 20 -9.63 8.89 3.13
N LYS A 21 -8.81 9.88 3.52
CA LYS A 21 -8.85 11.24 2.94
C LYS A 21 -8.46 11.31 1.45
N GLN A 22 -7.70 10.35 0.96
CA GLN A 22 -7.25 10.28 -0.43
C GLN A 22 -8.22 9.50 -1.32
N LEU A 23 -9.12 8.73 -0.71
CA LEU A 23 -10.13 7.94 -1.42
C LEU A 23 -11.30 8.83 -1.79
N VAL A 24 -11.39 9.15 -3.09
CA VAL A 24 -12.53 9.85 -3.65
C VAL A 24 -13.07 9.00 -4.78
N VAL A 25 -14.36 8.68 -4.72
CA VAL A 25 -15.04 7.89 -5.75
C VAL A 25 -14.87 8.56 -7.11
N GLY A 26 -14.55 7.77 -8.13
CA GLY A 26 -14.32 8.25 -9.49
C GLY A 26 -12.99 8.99 -9.69
N LYS A 27 -12.12 9.09 -8.67
CA LYS A 27 -10.76 9.61 -8.84
C LYS A 27 -9.75 8.48 -8.92
N PRO A 28 -8.75 8.60 -9.81
CA PRO A 28 -7.68 7.62 -9.87
C PRO A 28 -6.86 7.63 -8.59
N LEU A 29 -6.42 6.43 -8.20
CA LEU A 29 -5.56 6.20 -7.04
C LEU A 29 -4.43 5.26 -7.48
N VAL A 30 -3.22 5.56 -7.04
CA VAL A 30 -2.04 4.74 -7.26
C VAL A 30 -1.64 4.08 -5.95
N VAL A 31 -1.40 2.78 -6.02
CA VAL A 31 -1.02 1.94 -4.87
C VAL A 31 0.26 1.22 -5.22
N GLU A 32 1.23 1.26 -4.32
CA GLU A 32 2.46 0.47 -4.40
C GLU A 32 2.49 -0.50 -3.23
N GLY A 33 2.81 -1.76 -3.48
CA GLY A 33 2.80 -2.78 -2.45
C GLY A 33 2.93 -4.20 -3.00
N ASP A 34 3.00 -5.17 -2.10
CA ASP A 34 3.08 -6.59 -2.46
C ASP A 34 1.72 -7.12 -2.91
N THR A 35 1.69 -7.80 -4.06
CA THR A 35 0.46 -8.38 -4.61
C THR A 35 0.35 -9.87 -4.30
N ARG A 36 -0.87 -10.34 -4.05
CA ARG A 36 -1.19 -11.74 -3.84
C ARG A 36 -2.49 -12.09 -4.54
N ALA A 37 -2.44 -13.06 -5.46
CA ALA A 37 -3.64 -13.61 -6.07
C ALA A 37 -4.45 -14.40 -5.01
N THR A 38 -5.76 -14.20 -4.99
CA THR A 38 -6.70 -14.91 -4.12
C THR A 38 -7.88 -15.41 -4.95
N PRO A 39 -8.67 -16.38 -4.45
CA PRO A 39 -9.90 -16.81 -5.13
C PRO A 39 -10.93 -15.70 -5.38
N HIS A 40 -10.77 -14.52 -4.74
CA HIS A 40 -11.68 -13.38 -4.82
C HIS A 40 -11.06 -12.17 -5.53
N GLY A 41 -9.97 -12.36 -6.27
CA GLY A 41 -9.24 -11.29 -6.96
C GLY A 41 -7.84 -11.05 -6.39
N VAL A 42 -7.30 -9.85 -6.62
CA VAL A 42 -5.92 -9.51 -6.22
C VAL A 42 -5.92 -8.74 -4.90
N LEU A 43 -5.19 -9.22 -3.91
CA LEU A 43 -4.91 -8.49 -2.68
C LEU A 43 -3.59 -7.73 -2.81
N ILE A 44 -3.58 -6.45 -2.45
CA ILE A 44 -2.38 -5.62 -2.34
C ILE A 44 -2.15 -5.25 -0.88
N HIS A 45 -0.99 -5.62 -0.35
CA HIS A 45 -0.47 -5.08 0.90
C HIS A 45 0.24 -3.77 0.59
N ALA A 46 -0.43 -2.64 0.82
CA ALA A 46 0.07 -1.34 0.41
C ALA A 46 1.22 -0.85 1.29
N HIS A 47 2.29 -0.37 0.64
CA HIS A 47 3.48 0.24 1.23
C HIS A 47 3.53 1.74 0.92
N ALA A 48 2.90 2.17 -0.17
CA ALA A 48 2.64 3.57 -0.47
C ALA A 48 1.32 3.75 -1.22
N LEU A 49 0.74 4.93 -1.07
CA LEU A 49 -0.51 5.33 -1.72
C LEU A 49 -0.48 6.81 -2.08
N GLY A 50 -1.11 7.18 -3.20
CA GLY A 50 -1.20 8.56 -3.66
C GLY A 50 -2.19 8.72 -4.79
N SER A 51 -2.60 9.96 -5.06
CA SER A 51 -3.46 10.27 -6.22
C SER A 51 -2.73 10.14 -7.56
N LYS A 52 -1.40 10.16 -7.55
CA LYS A 52 -0.51 9.97 -8.71
C LYS A 52 0.78 9.29 -8.25
N ALA A 53 1.50 8.62 -9.17
CA ALA A 53 2.78 7.98 -8.88
C ALA A 53 3.83 8.95 -8.29
N ALA A 54 3.84 10.20 -8.76
CA ALA A 54 4.76 11.24 -8.28
C ALA A 54 4.45 11.73 -6.85
N THR A 55 3.25 11.44 -6.32
CA THR A 55 2.79 11.92 -5.01
C THR A 55 2.53 10.77 -4.05
N LEU A 56 3.19 9.62 -4.24
CA LEU A 56 3.07 8.47 -3.36
C LEU A 56 3.54 8.85 -1.95
N LYS A 57 2.65 8.70 -0.97
CA LYS A 57 2.97 8.83 0.45
C LYS A 57 3.22 7.45 1.02
N GLN A 58 4.42 7.26 1.58
CA GLN A 58 4.80 6.00 2.24
C GLN A 58 3.91 5.78 3.46
N ILE A 59 3.41 4.55 3.60
CA ILE A 59 2.68 4.10 4.78
C ILE A 59 3.72 3.79 5.85
N ALA A 60 3.95 4.70 6.78
CA ALA A 60 4.96 4.49 7.81
C ALA A 60 4.63 3.27 8.71
N HIS A 61 5.37 2.17 8.52
CA HIS A 61 5.91 1.36 9.60
C HIS A 61 7.22 0.65 9.17
N PRO A 62 8.20 0.48 10.09
CA PRO A 62 9.45 -0.21 9.81
C PRO A 62 9.19 -1.68 9.45
N PRO A 63 10.13 -2.36 8.78
CA PRO A 63 9.95 -3.75 8.42
C PRO A 63 9.93 -4.60 9.70
N HIS A 64 8.75 -5.04 10.12
CA HIS A 64 8.60 -6.21 10.99
C HIS A 64 8.38 -7.44 10.13
N GLY A 65 9.41 -7.81 9.38
CA GLY A 65 9.65 -9.18 8.95
C GLY A 65 10.83 -9.71 9.76
N PRO A 66 10.76 -10.89 10.41
CA PRO A 66 11.95 -11.55 10.91
C PRO A 66 12.77 -12.01 9.70
N GLY A 67 13.62 -11.12 9.16
CA GLY A 67 14.42 -11.41 7.97
C GLY A 67 14.78 -10.24 7.06
N ALA A 68 14.38 -8.99 7.34
CA ALA A 68 14.80 -7.85 6.52
C ALA A 68 16.26 -7.46 6.83
N HIS A 69 17.20 -8.12 6.15
CA HIS A 69 18.60 -7.73 6.09
C HIS A 69 18.74 -6.27 5.63
N LYS A 70 19.14 -5.37 6.54
CA LYS A 70 19.69 -4.07 6.16
C LYS A 70 20.96 -4.29 5.33
N PRO A 71 21.14 -3.69 4.14
CA PRO A 71 22.46 -3.60 3.56
C PRO A 71 23.29 -2.65 4.44
N LYS A 72 24.31 -3.20 5.08
CA LYS A 72 25.28 -2.45 5.89
C LYS A 72 26.16 -1.64 4.93
N PRO A 73 26.35 -0.32 5.11
CA PRO A 73 27.33 0.42 4.33
C PRO A 73 28.72 -0.13 4.68
N LYS A 74 29.49 -0.58 3.69
CA LYS A 74 30.92 -0.80 3.86
C LYS A 74 31.62 0.55 3.63
N HIS A 75 32.32 1.00 4.65
CA HIS A 75 33.22 2.14 4.61
C HIS A 75 34.65 1.65 4.39
#